data_AF-A0A954Y573-F1
#
_entry.id   AF-A0A954Y573-F1
#
_cell.length_a   1.000
_cell.length_b   1.000
_cell.length_c   1.000
_cell.angle_alpha   90.00
_cell.angle_beta   90.00
_cell.angle_gamma   90.00
#
_symmetry.space_group_name_H-M   'P 1'
#
loop_
_entity.id
_entity.type
_entity.pdbx_description
1 polymer ?
#
loop_
_entity_poly.entity_id
_entity_poly.type
_entity_poly.pdbx_seq_one_letter_code
_entity_poly.pdbx_strand_id
1 'polypeptide(L)' 'MLTASANTPTSVTNKELFEWIEEMTALCKPEQVHWCDGSQEEYDSLCDLMVEGGTFIRLNQEKRPNSFLA' A
#
# COMPACT_ATOMS: atom_id res chain seq x y z
N MET A 1 -7.13 24.35 1.84
CA MET A 1 -7.62 23.67 0.63
C MET A 1 -7.17 22.23 0.75
N LEU A 2 -8.06 21.24 0.61
CA LEU A 2 -7.66 19.83 0.61
C LEU A 2 -6.62 19.62 -0.49
N THR A 3 -5.35 19.49 -0.12
CA THR A 3 -4.36 18.99 -1.05
C THR A 3 -4.60 17.50 -1.11
N ALA A 4 -5.46 17.07 -2.05
CA ALA A 4 -5.52 15.68 -2.44
C ALA A 4 -4.08 15.23 -2.67
N SER A 5 -3.62 14.26 -1.87
CA SER A 5 -2.34 13.61 -2.11
C SER A 5 -2.33 13.15 -3.56
N ALA A 6 -1.18 13.23 -4.24
CA ALA A 6 -1.06 13.12 -5.70
C ALA A 6 -1.67 11.83 -6.31
N ASN A 7 -2.01 10.84 -5.46
CA ASN A 7 -2.54 9.53 -5.86
C ASN A 7 -3.95 9.22 -5.33
N THR A 8 -4.75 10.21 -4.91
CA THR A 8 -6.15 9.94 -4.52
C THR A 8 -6.98 9.45 -5.71
N PRO A 9 -7.60 8.25 -5.63
CA PRO A 9 -8.46 7.76 -6.71
C PRO A 9 -9.69 8.65 -6.89
N THR A 10 -10.02 8.96 -8.14
CA THR A 10 -11.19 9.79 -8.48
C THR A 10 -12.53 9.11 -8.16
N SER A 11 -12.53 7.80 -7.93
CA SER A 11 -13.69 7.01 -7.51
C SER A 11 -14.04 7.18 -6.03
N VAL A 12 -13.13 7.72 -5.21
CA VAL A 12 -13.35 7.90 -3.77
C VAL A 12 -13.99 9.26 -3.49
N THR A 13 -15.21 9.25 -2.95
CA THR A 13 -16.02 10.48 -2.73
C THR A 13 -16.45 10.69 -1.28
N ASN A 14 -16.10 9.77 -0.37
CA ASN A 14 -16.47 9.86 1.04
C ASN A 14 -15.67 10.96 1.74
N LYS A 15 -16.36 11.99 2.25
CA LYS A 15 -15.73 13.14 2.91
C LYS A 15 -15.14 12.80 4.28
N GLU A 16 -15.83 12.01 5.09
CA GLU A 16 -15.36 11.61 6.43
C GLU A 16 -14.05 10.81 6.34
N LEU A 17 -13.90 10.01 5.27
CA LEU A 17 -12.64 9.31 4.99
C LEU A 17 -11.48 10.28 4.74
N PHE A 18 -11.70 11.36 3.98
CA PHE A 18 -10.64 12.35 3.72
C PHE A 18 -10.24 13.11 4.98
N GLU A 19 -11.22 13.51 5.80
CA GLU A 19 -10.96 14.18 7.08
C GLU A 19 -10.12 13.29 8.01
N TRP A 20 -10.46 12.00 8.07
CA TRP A 20 -9.68 11.03 8.85
C TRP A 20 -8.26 10.84 8.30
N ILE A 21 -8.07 10.75 6.99
CA ILE A 21 -6.73 10.62 6.38
C ILE A 21 -5.88 11.85 6.69
N GLU A 22 -6.46 13.06 6.64
CA GLU A 22 -5.76 14.29 7.01
C GLU A 22 -5.32 14.26 8.47
N GLU A 23 -6.19 13.84 9.39
CA GLU A 23 -5.87 13.68 10.81
C GLU A 23 -4.70 12.69 11.02
N MET A 24 -4.77 11.52 10.39
CA MET A 24 -3.73 10.49 10.53
C MET A 24 -2.41 10.92 9.90
N THR A 25 -2.44 11.62 8.77
CA THR A 25 -1.22 12.12 8.11
C THR A 25 -0.55 13.21 8.95
N ALA A 26 -1.33 14.09 9.58
CA ALA A 26 -0.82 15.11 10.49
C ALA A 26 -0.17 14.51 11.75
N LEU A 27 -0.74 13.42 12.27
CA LEU A 27 -0.24 12.70 13.43
C LEU A 27 1.02 11.87 13.12
N CYS A 28 0.94 10.97 12.15
CA CYS A 28 1.97 9.98 11.85
C CYS A 28 3.13 10.55 11.02
N LYS A 29 2.90 11.67 10.30
CA LYS A 29 3.87 12.32 9.41
C LYS A 29 4.59 11.32 8.48
N PRO A 30 3.84 10.49 7.73
CA PRO A 30 4.45 9.55 6.82
C PRO A 30 5.18 10.29 5.69
N GLU A 31 6.19 9.66 5.11
CA GLU A 31 6.86 10.20 3.92
C GLU A 31 5.90 10.27 2.73
N GLN A 32 5.08 9.22 2.55
CA GLN A 32 4.15 9.06 1.44
C GLN A 32 2.88 8.33 1.88
N VAL A 33 1.77 8.59 1.18
CA VAL A 33 0.49 7.87 1.32
C VAL A 33 0.22 7.12 0.03
N HIS A 34 0.07 5.81 0.11
CA HIS A 34 -0.28 4.93 -1.01
C HIS A 34 -1.72 4.45 -0.88
N TRP A 35 -2.50 4.53 -1.96
CA TRP A 35 -3.87 4.02 -2.02
C TRP A 35 -3.85 2.63 -2.62
N CYS A 36 -4.19 1.61 -1.82
CA CYS A 36 -4.20 0.24 -2.29
C CYS A 36 -5.41 -0.02 -3.21
N ASP A 37 -5.17 -0.47 -4.43
CA ASP A 37 -6.21 -0.84 -5.40
C ASP A 37 -6.57 -2.34 -5.38
N GLY A 38 -5.73 -3.17 -4.75
CA GLY A 38 -5.93 -4.61 -4.61
C GLY A 38 -5.69 -5.41 -5.89
N SER A 39 -5.07 -4.82 -6.91
CA SER A 39 -4.68 -5.51 -8.14
C SER A 39 -3.58 -6.55 -7.90
N GLN A 40 -3.42 -7.47 -8.85
CA GLN A 40 -2.34 -8.47 -8.79
C GLN A 40 -0.98 -7.79 -8.94
N GLU A 41 -0.91 -6.78 -9.80
CA GLU A 41 0.29 -5.98 -10.03
C GLU A 41 0.74 -5.25 -8.76
N GLU A 42 -0.20 -4.69 -8.00
CA GLU A 42 0.07 -4.08 -6.70
C GLU A 42 0.57 -5.13 -5.69
N TYR A 43 -0.12 -6.26 -5.60
CA TYR A 43 0.26 -7.35 -4.71
C TYR A 43 1.70 -7.83 -5.00
N ASP A 44 2.02 -8.06 -6.27
CA ASP A 44 3.34 -8.51 -6.71
C ASP A 44 4.42 -7.48 -6.36
N SER A 45 4.15 -6.20 -6.64
CA SER A 45 5.07 -5.08 -6.35
C SER A 45 5.36 -4.93 -4.84
N LEU A 46 4.33 -5.03 -3.99
CA LEU A 46 4.49 -4.96 -2.54
C LEU A 46 5.24 -6.17 -1.99
N CYS A 47 4.97 -7.37 -2.52
CA CYS A 47 5.67 -8.57 -2.12
C CYS A 47 7.16 -8.52 -2.52
N ASP A 48 7.47 -8.01 -3.70
CA ASP A 48 8.85 -7.82 -4.15
C ASP A 48 9.58 -6.79 -3.26
N LEU A 49 8.93 -5.68 -2.91
CA LEU A 49 9.49 -4.71 -1.97
C LEU A 49 9.79 -5.34 -0.60
N MET A 50 8.91 -6.20 -0.09
CA MET A 50 9.13 -6.90 1.18
C MET A 50 10.27 -7.93 1.10
N VAL A 51 10.47 -8.57 -0.06
CA VAL A 51 11.61 -9.46 -0.28
C VAL A 51 12.91 -8.67 -0.35
N GLU A 52 12.93 -7.55 -1.09
CA GLU A 52 14.08 -6.66 -1.18
C GLU A 52 14.48 -6.09 0.18
N GLY A 53 13.48 -5.70 0.99
CA GLY A 53 13.67 -5.22 2.36
C GLY A 53 14.05 -6.30 3.36
N GLY A 54 14.06 -7.59 2.98
CA GLY A 54 14.40 -8.72 3.84
C GLY A 54 13.33 -9.13 4.84
N THR A 55 12.15 -8.49 4.81
CA THR A 55 10.98 -8.90 5.59
C THR A 55 10.44 -10.24 5.11
N PHE A 56 10.44 -10.46 3.79
CA PHE A 56 9.95 -11.70 3.17
C PHE A 56 11.06 -12.55 2.56
N ILE A 57 10.89 -13.86 2.64
CA ILE A 57 11.64 -14.85 1.86
C ILE A 57 10.67 -15.52 0.90
N ARG A 58 10.90 -15.36 -0.41
CA ARG A 58 10.12 -16.03 -1.45
C ARG A 58 10.35 -17.54 -1.37
N LEU A 59 9.27 -18.31 -1.24
CA LEU A 59 9.34 -19.77 -1.15
C LEU A 59 9.59 -20.41 -2.51
N ASN A 60 9.93 -21.69 -2.50
CA ASN A 60 10.09 -22.47 -3.73
C ASN A 60 8.78 -22.49 -4.53
N GLN A 61 8.82 -21.98 -5.77
CA GLN A 61 7.63 -21.77 -6.60
C GLN A 61 7.01 -23.05 -7.16
N GLU A 62 7.76 -24.15 -7.25
CA GLU A 62 7.21 -25.44 -7.67
C GLU A 62 6.36 -26.07 -6.56
N LYS A 63 6.76 -25.86 -5.29
CA LYS A 63 6.08 -26.44 -4.12
C LYS A 63 5.01 -25.51 -3.55
N ARG A 64 5.27 -24.21 -3.55
CA ARG A 64 4.45 -23.16 -2.94
C ARG A 64 4.51 -21.90 -3.81
N PRO A 65 3.82 -21.92 -4.97
CA PRO A 65 3.74 -20.74 -5.82
C PRO A 65 3.13 -19.57 -5.05
N ASN A 66 3.63 -18.37 -5.36
CA ASN A 66 3.16 -17.11 -4.76
C ASN A 66 3.09 -17.12 -3.22
N SER A 67 4.06 -17.75 -2.57
CA SER A 67 4.12 -17.87 -1.11
C SER A 67 5.43 -17.30 -0.55
N PHE A 68 5.34 -16.73 0.65
CA PHE A 68 6.44 -16.06 1.34
C PHE A 68 6.50 -16.49 2.80
N LEU A 69 7.70 -16.45 3.39
CA LEU A 69 7.95 -16.58 4.83
C LEU A 69 8.38 -15.22 5.39
N ALA A 70 7.83 -14.83 6.53
CA ALA A 70 8.16 -13.61 7.26
C ALA A 70 8.76 -13.95 8.64
#